data_AF-A0A2H9SIZ4-F1
#
_entry.id   AF-A0A2H9SIZ4-F1
#
_cell.length_a   1.000
_cell.length_b   1.000
_cell.length_c   1.000
_cell.angle_alpha   90.00
_cell.angle_beta   90.00
_cell.angle_gamma   90.00
#
_symmetry.space_group_name_H-M   'P 1'
#
loop_
_entity.id
_entity.type
_entity.pdbx_description
1 polymer ?
#
loop_
_entity_poly.entity_id
_entity_poly.type
_entity_poly.pdbx_seq_one_letter_code
_entity_poly.pdbx_strand_id
1 'polypeptide(L)'
;MFDYVWTLNGQSWPEITPLIVERGQRVEITFIDRTAMSPPMHLHGYLLQVTAIDNKPFEGALRDTVLVMPNASVAIQFDADNPGVWPLHCHILPFGSENVQSRQI
;
A
#
# COMPACT_ATOMS: atom_id res chain seq x y z
N MET A 1 4.18 -9.35 -26.10
CA MET A 1 3.68 -8.40 -25.08
C MET A 1 3.78 -9.13 -23.77
N PHE A 2 4.59 -8.67 -22.81
CA PHE A 2 4.71 -9.36 -21.53
C PHE A 2 3.52 -8.96 -20.67
N ASP A 3 2.59 -9.88 -20.46
CA ASP A 3 1.45 -9.71 -19.56
C ASP A 3 1.94 -9.81 -18.12
N TYR A 4 2.54 -8.73 -17.62
CA TYR A 4 2.86 -8.59 -16.20
C TYR A 4 1.56 -8.25 -15.47
N VAL A 5 0.96 -9.25 -14.82
CA VAL A 5 -0.11 -9.04 -13.84
C VAL A 5 0.56 -8.66 -12.53
N TRP A 6 0.31 -7.44 -12.07
CA TRP A 6 0.79 -7.04 -10.75
C TRP A 6 -0.21 -7.57 -9.73
N THR A 7 0.29 -7.87 -8.55
CA THR A 7 -0.55 -8.44 -7.50
C THR A 7 -0.17 -7.85 -6.17
N LEU A 8 -1.15 -7.43 -5.39
CA LEU A 8 -0.96 -7.18 -3.97
C LEU A 8 -1.39 -8.46 -3.23
N ASN A 9 -0.48 -9.05 -2.46
CA ASN A 9 -0.70 -10.33 -1.77
C ASN A 9 -1.15 -11.48 -2.69
N GLY A 10 -0.68 -11.51 -3.94
CA GLY A 10 -1.04 -12.55 -4.92
C GLY A 10 -2.42 -12.38 -5.56
N GLN A 11 -3.10 -11.26 -5.29
CA GLN A 11 -4.40 -10.91 -5.86
C GLN A 11 -4.29 -9.71 -6.80
N SER A 12 -5.07 -9.72 -7.87
CA SER A 12 -5.19 -8.62 -8.83
C SER A 12 -6.65 -8.21 -8.94
N TRP A 13 -6.89 -6.94 -9.25
CA TRP A 13 -8.26 -6.45 -9.42
C TRP A 13 -8.95 -7.13 -10.62
N PRO A 14 -10.25 -7.49 -10.53
CA PRO A 14 -11.19 -7.22 -9.44
C PRO A 14 -11.21 -8.27 -8.31
N GLU A 15 -10.40 -9.33 -8.40
CA GLU A 15 -10.40 -10.47 -7.48
C GLU A 15 -9.51 -10.23 -6.26
N ILE A 16 -9.85 -9.20 -5.47
CA ILE A 16 -9.10 -8.77 -4.28
C ILE A 16 -9.84 -9.06 -2.98
N THR A 17 -9.07 -9.36 -1.93
CA THR A 17 -9.56 -9.32 -0.55
C THR A 17 -9.34 -7.92 0.00
N PRO A 18 -10.39 -7.15 0.33
CA PRO A 18 -10.22 -5.82 0.90
C PRO A 18 -9.62 -5.88 2.30
N LEU A 19 -8.81 -4.88 2.64
CA LEU A 19 -8.33 -4.71 4.01
C LEU A 19 -9.46 -4.07 4.83
N ILE A 20 -10.06 -4.83 5.75
CA ILE A 20 -11.10 -4.33 6.64
C ILE A 20 -10.45 -3.81 7.92
N VAL A 21 -10.72 -2.55 8.25
CA VAL A 21 -10.21 -1.88 9.45
C VAL A 21 -11.37 -1.23 10.19
N GLU A 22 -11.28 -1.15 11.51
CA GLU A 22 -12.28 -0.45 12.33
C GLU A 22 -11.84 1.00 12.59
N ARG A 23 -12.83 1.88 12.79
CA ARG A 23 -12.53 3.27 13.12
C ARG A 23 -11.73 3.41 14.41
N GLY A 24 -10.66 4.20 14.33
CA GLY A 24 -9.78 4.51 15.46
C GLY A 24 -8.62 3.51 15.64
N GLN A 25 -8.49 2.51 14.76
CA GLN A 25 -7.33 1.62 14.77
C GLN A 25 -6.11 2.33 14.17
N ARG A 26 -4.95 2.12 14.80
CA ARG A 26 -3.65 2.39 14.16
C ARG A 26 -3.21 1.11 13.45
N VAL A 27 -3.07 1.19 12.14
CA VAL A 27 -2.82 0.04 11.27
C VAL A 27 -1.42 0.14 10.70
N GLU A 28 -0.65 -0.94 10.82
CA GLU A 28 0.65 -1.07 10.15
C GLU A 28 0.53 -1.99 8.94
N ILE A 29 1.04 -1.55 7.79
CA ILE A 29 1.14 -2.34 6.55
C ILE A 29 2.61 -2.41 6.16
N THR A 30 3.09 -3.62 5.90
CA THR A 30 4.42 -3.83 5.32
C THR A 30 4.30 -4.17 3.84
N PHE A 31 4.83 -3.30 2.99
CA PHE A 31 5.03 -3.59 1.58
C PHE A 31 6.33 -4.36 1.40
N ILE A 32 6.29 -5.42 0.60
CA ILE A 32 7.47 -6.19 0.23
C ILE A 32 7.51 -6.23 -1.29
N ASP A 33 8.48 -5.55 -1.88
CA ASP A 33 8.70 -5.65 -3.31
C ASP A 33 9.62 -6.83 -3.62
N ARG A 34 9.19 -7.69 -4.54
CA ARG A 34 9.95 -8.84 -5.05
C ARG A 34 10.34 -8.67 -6.51
N THR A 35 10.13 -7.47 -7.05
CA THR A 35 10.42 -7.13 -8.44
C THR A 35 11.72 -6.34 -8.55
N ALA A 36 12.16 -6.11 -9.80
CA ALA A 36 13.29 -5.23 -10.09
C ALA A 36 12.85 -3.77 -10.29
N MET A 37 11.57 -3.44 -10.06
CA MET A 37 11.05 -2.08 -10.20
C MET A 37 11.02 -1.35 -8.86
N SER A 38 10.57 -0.11 -8.87
CA SER A 38 10.31 0.65 -7.65
C SER A 38 8.88 1.17 -7.66
N PRO A 39 7.89 0.35 -7.23
CA PRO A 39 6.49 0.75 -7.26
C PRO A 39 6.20 1.83 -6.21
N PRO A 40 5.63 2.99 -6.60
CA PRO A 40 5.08 3.97 -5.66
C PRO A 40 3.70 3.49 -5.19
N MET A 41 3.59 3.09 -3.92
CA MET A 41 2.35 2.66 -3.28
C MET A 41 1.62 3.86 -2.67
N HIS A 42 0.35 4.03 -3.05
CA HIS A 42 -0.50 5.14 -2.64
C HIS A 42 -1.76 4.63 -1.96
N LEU A 43 -2.09 5.19 -0.77
CA LEU A 43 -3.33 4.94 -0.06
C LEU A 43 -4.18 6.22 -0.07
N HIS A 44 -5.41 6.11 -0.58
CA HIS A 44 -6.35 7.22 -0.56
C HIS A 44 -6.87 7.48 0.85
N GLY A 45 -7.25 8.73 1.11
CA GLY A 45 -7.94 9.11 2.35
C GLY A 45 -7.09 9.17 3.61
N TYR A 46 -5.80 8.81 3.53
CA TYR A 46 -4.90 8.70 4.68
C TYR A 46 -3.52 9.30 4.42
N LEU A 47 -2.88 9.74 5.50
CA LEU A 47 -1.44 10.01 5.52
C LEU A 47 -0.72 8.79 6.11
N LEU A 48 0.39 8.45 5.49
CA LEU A 48 1.22 7.30 5.79
C LEU A 48 2.51 7.79 6.47
N GLN A 49 2.81 7.24 7.64
CA GLN A 49 4.12 7.39 8.27
C GLN A 49 4.98 6.17 7.93
N VAL A 50 6.17 6.35 7.39
CA VAL A 50 7.11 5.22 7.23
C VAL A 50 7.73 4.89 8.60
N THR A 51 7.57 3.66 9.06
CA THR A 51 8.03 3.18 10.38
C THR A 51 9.21 2.24 10.31
N ALA A 52 9.44 1.59 9.16
CA ALA A 52 10.63 0.79 8.92
C ALA A 52 10.99 0.68 7.44
N ILE A 53 12.27 0.48 7.17
CA ILE A 53 12.81 0.12 5.84
C ILE A 53 13.71 -1.09 6.03
N ASP A 54 13.47 -2.17 5.28
CA ASP A 54 14.18 -3.46 5.41
C ASP A 54 14.21 -3.98 6.85
N ASN A 55 13.07 -3.89 7.53
CA ASN A 55 12.88 -4.23 8.95
C ASN A 55 13.75 -3.41 9.93
N LYS A 56 14.38 -2.33 9.48
CA LYS A 56 15.10 -1.39 10.36
C LYS A 56 14.16 -0.24 10.71
N PRO A 57 13.97 0.07 12.01
CA PRO A 57 13.15 1.19 12.45
C PRO A 57 13.58 2.49 11.75
N PHE A 58 12.57 3.26 11.32
CA PHE A 58 12.74 4.52 10.64
C PHE A 58 11.63 5.47 11.10
N GLU A 59 11.96 6.69 11.45
CA GLU A 59 10.97 7.71 11.79
C GLU A 59 10.77 8.65 10.61
N GLY A 60 10.00 8.16 9.62
CA GLY A 60 9.75 8.89 8.39
C GLY A 60 8.74 10.03 8.56
N ALA A 61 8.81 10.99 7.63
CA ALA A 61 7.79 12.01 7.47
C ALA A 61 6.46 11.40 6.97
N LEU A 62 5.35 12.09 7.24
CA LEU A 62 4.03 11.76 6.70
C LEU A 62 3.98 12.01 5.18
N ARG A 63 3.45 11.05 4.42
CA ARG A 63 3.28 11.11 2.97
C ARG A 63 2.01 10.37 2.56
N ASP A 64 1.43 10.71 1.42
CA ASP A 64 0.32 9.93 0.84
C ASP A 64 0.79 8.71 0.02
N THR A 65 2.05 8.72 -0.39
CA THR A 65 2.66 7.77 -1.33
C THR A 65 4.06 7.42 -0.86
N VAL A 66 4.42 6.14 -0.91
CA VAL A 66 5.75 5.65 -0.55
C VAL A 66 6.35 4.89 -1.72
N LEU A 67 7.62 5.16 -2.03
CA LEU A 67 8.37 4.40 -3.01
C LEU A 67 8.96 3.16 -2.32
N VAL A 68 8.61 1.97 -2.81
CA VAL A 68 9.25 0.73 -2.36
C VAL A 68 10.42 0.44 -3.30
N MET A 69 11.62 0.30 -2.74
CA MET A 69 12.83 0.02 -3.53
C MET A 69 12.85 -1.45 -4.01
N PRO A 70 13.58 -1.77 -5.08
CA PRO A 70 13.62 -3.14 -5.61
C PRO A 70 14.17 -4.10 -4.55
N ASN A 71 13.50 -5.24 -4.36
CA ASN A 71 13.86 -6.26 -3.36
C ASN A 71 13.93 -5.74 -1.91
N ALA A 72 13.24 -4.63 -1.61
CA ALA A 72 13.20 -4.03 -0.28
C ALA A 72 11.81 -4.18 0.38
N SER A 73 11.77 -3.95 1.70
CA SER A 73 10.51 -3.78 2.42
C SER A 73 10.36 -2.39 3.01
N VAL A 74 9.13 -1.89 3.05
CA VAL A 74 8.78 -0.62 3.69
C VAL A 74 7.54 -0.85 4.55
N ALA A 75 7.65 -0.58 5.85
CA ALA A 75 6.50 -0.57 6.77
C ALA A 75 5.96 0.85 6.89
N ILE A 76 4.63 0.96 6.81
CA ILE A 76 3.89 2.20 6.97
C ILE A 76 2.85 2.07 8.07
N GLN A 77 2.56 3.16 8.75
CA GLN A 77 1.43 3.29 9.66
C GLN A 77 0.47 4.38 9.22
N PHE A 78 -0.82 4.14 9.42
CA PHE A 78 -1.87 5.15 9.30
C PHE A 78 -2.91 4.96 10.41
N ASP A 79 -3.58 6.05 10.77
CA ASP A 79 -4.70 6.06 11.71
C ASP A 79 -6.02 5.96 10.93
N ALA A 80 -6.82 4.92 11.17
CA ALA A 80 -8.09 4.69 10.48
C ALA A 80 -9.21 5.60 11.04
N ASP A 81 -9.09 6.91 10.87
CA ASP A 81 -10.04 7.92 11.36
C ASP A 81 -11.06 8.40 10.32
N ASN A 82 -10.88 8.00 9.05
CA ASN A 82 -11.66 8.46 7.90
C ASN A 82 -12.50 7.32 7.28
N PRO A 83 -13.72 7.06 7.80
CA PRO A 83 -14.55 5.95 7.36
C PRO A 83 -14.94 6.05 5.88
N GLY A 84 -14.68 4.98 5.14
CA GLY A 84 -14.93 4.92 3.71
C GLY A 84 -14.35 3.67 3.05
N VAL A 85 -14.45 3.63 1.73
CA VAL A 85 -13.76 2.63 0.89
C VAL A 85 -12.66 3.35 0.13
N TRP A 86 -11.41 3.10 0.49
CA TRP A 86 -10.26 3.82 -0.03
C TRP A 86 -9.35 2.89 -0.84
N PRO A 87 -9.07 3.22 -2.10
CA PRO A 87 -8.11 2.46 -2.88
C PRO A 87 -6.69 2.55 -2.30
N LEU A 88 -6.00 1.42 -2.33
CA LEU A 88 -4.57 1.24 -2.13
C LEU A 88 -4.01 0.65 -3.43
N HIS A 89 -3.14 1.38 -4.12
CA HIS A 89 -2.64 0.95 -5.43
C HIS A 89 -1.25 1.51 -5.74
N CYS A 90 -0.65 1.00 -6.81
CA CYS A 90 0.56 1.57 -7.39
C CYS A 90 0.21 2.81 -8.24
N HIS A 91 1.00 3.89 -8.17
CA HIS A 91 0.76 5.15 -8.90
C HIS A 91 1.49 5.22 -10.26
N ILE A 92 1.93 4.10 -10.84
CA ILE A 92 2.46 4.08 -12.21
C ILE A 92 1.27 3.80 -13.16
N LEU A 93 1.04 4.69 -14.15
CA LEU A 93 -0.22 4.77 -14.92
C LEU A 93 -0.65 3.54 -15.76
N PRO A 94 0.24 2.72 -16.37
CA PRO A 94 -0.16 1.44 -16.97
C PRO A 94 -0.71 0.42 -15.95
N PHE A 95 -0.53 0.68 -14.65
CA PHE A 95 -0.81 -0.22 -13.52
C PHE A 95 -1.97 0.29 -12.62
N GLY A 96 -2.59 1.42 -12.97
CA GLY A 96 -3.66 2.06 -12.19
C GLY A 96 -4.99 1.30 -12.16
N SER A 97 -5.06 0.09 -12.71
CA SER A 97 -6.25 -0.78 -12.67
C SER A 97 -6.29 -1.72 -11.47
N GLU A 98 -5.24 -1.79 -10.64
CA GLU A 98 -5.13 -2.76 -9.56
C GLU A 98 -5.31 -2.12 -8.19
N ASN A 99 -6.57 -2.06 -7.76
CA ASN A 99 -6.97 -1.49 -6.48
C ASN A 99 -7.04 -2.60 -5.42
N VAL A 100 -6.39 -2.43 -4.26
CA VAL A 100 -6.85 -3.04 -3.02
C VAL A 100 -7.73 -2.02 -2.33
N GLN A 101 -9.01 -2.33 -2.13
CA GLN A 101 -9.89 -1.43 -1.38
C GLN A 101 -9.65 -1.67 0.11
N SER A 102 -9.21 -0.67 0.86
CA SER A 102 -9.44 -0.67 2.30
C SER A 102 -10.90 -0.27 2.52
N ARG A 103 -11.65 -1.05 3.30
CA ARG A 103 -13.04 -0.74 3.64
C ARG A 103 -13.14 -0.64 5.13
N GLN A 104 -13.41 0.56 5.60
CA GLN A 104 -13.68 0.82 7.00
C GLN A 104 -15.17 0.70 7.27
N ILE A 105 -15.52 0.03 8.37
CA ILE A 105 -16.90 -0.11 8.86
C ILE A 105 -17.07 0.79 10.09
#